data_AF-A0A9P0K4D0-F1
#
_entry.id   AF-A0A9P0K4D0-F1
#
_cell.length_a   1.000
_cell.length_b   1.000
_cell.length_c   1.000
_cell.angle_alpha   90.00
_cell.angle_beta   90.00
_cell.angle_gamma   90.00
#
_symmetry.space_group_name_H-M   'P 1'
#
loop_
_entity.id
_entity.type
_entity.pdbx_description
1 polymer ?
#
loop_
_entity_poly.entity_id
_entity_poly.type
_entity_poly.pdbx_seq_one_letter_code
_entity_poly.pdbx_strand_id
1 'polypeptide(L)'
;MLQAGWRLEASQALYIFLTRLQQPLIPHSIQSLVLDDNGNVPPEIIATDVLGLLKQELSENHLALTSLLLNLLDNVIKVSPADELRGNTLPTSMLPLFFNVQNRHISEWRRIATIFVEVIRHASQALDPCFACDQNNVRTFDTQFK
;
A
#
# COMPACT_ATOMS: atom_id res chain seq x y z
N MET A 1 15.37 16.11 -3.76
CA MET A 1 15.40 15.08 -2.69
C MET A 1 15.19 15.76 -1.35
N LEU A 2 14.32 15.23 -0.50
CA LEU A 2 14.11 15.75 0.87
C LEU A 2 15.37 15.53 1.73
N GLN A 3 15.65 16.46 2.64
CA GLN A 3 16.71 16.29 3.65
C GLN A 3 16.41 15.08 4.55
N ALA A 4 17.44 14.50 5.18
CA ALA A 4 17.29 13.28 5.99
C ALA A 4 16.27 13.42 7.12
N GLY A 5 16.27 14.54 7.84
CA GLY A 5 15.28 14.82 8.89
C GLY A 5 13.85 14.85 8.34
N TRP A 6 13.63 15.55 7.23
CA TRP A 6 12.31 15.69 6.63
C TRP A 6 11.78 14.37 6.06
N ARG A 7 12.67 13.46 5.60
CA ARG A 7 12.27 12.11 5.19
C ARG A 7 11.70 11.32 6.37
N LEU A 8 12.40 11.34 7.52
CA LEU A 8 11.94 10.63 8.72
C LEU A 8 10.62 11.21 9.25
N GLU A 9 10.52 12.54 9.32
CA GLU A 9 9.30 13.22 9.75
C GLU A 9 8.12 12.92 8.81
N ALA A 10 8.35 12.96 7.48
CA ALA A 10 7.31 12.63 6.51
C ALA A 10 6.88 11.16 6.59
N SER A 11 7.82 10.22 6.70
CA SER A 11 7.51 8.80 6.88
C SER A 11 6.76 8.53 8.18
N GLN A 12 7.15 9.19 9.27
CA GLN A 12 6.46 9.06 10.55
C GLN A 12 5.05 9.67 10.49
N ALA A 13 4.88 10.84 9.88
CA ALA A 13 3.58 11.47 9.69
C ALA A 13 2.65 10.58 8.85
N LEU A 14 3.16 9.99 7.77
CA LEU A 14 2.42 9.02 6.96
C LEU A 14 2.02 7.80 7.78
N TYR A 15 2.95 7.21 8.53
CA TYR A 15 2.67 6.06 9.39
C TYR A 15 1.57 6.38 10.43
N ILE A 16 1.68 7.54 11.10
CA ILE A 16 0.67 8.00 12.06
C ILE A 16 -0.69 8.19 11.38
N PHE A 17 -0.73 8.81 10.20
CA PHE A 17 -1.95 8.97 9.42
C PHE A 17 -2.61 7.62 9.12
N LEU A 18 -1.84 6.66 8.61
CA LEU A 18 -2.36 5.33 8.22
C LEU A 18 -2.83 4.51 9.42
N THR A 19 -2.16 4.60 10.57
CA THR A 19 -2.59 3.91 11.80
C THR A 19 -3.84 4.54 12.46
N ARG A 20 -4.24 5.74 12.04
CA ARG A 20 -5.39 6.48 12.59
C ARG A 20 -6.57 6.58 11.62
N LEU A 21 -6.53 5.84 10.52
CA LEU A 21 -7.67 5.75 9.62
C LEU A 21 -8.88 5.17 10.37
N GLN A 22 -10.06 5.72 10.08
CA GLN A 22 -11.33 5.24 10.68
C GLN A 22 -11.69 3.84 10.19
N GLN A 23 -11.23 3.48 8.99
CA GLN A 23 -11.37 2.18 8.39
C GLN A 23 -9.97 1.64 8.06
N PRO A 24 -9.73 0.33 8.15
CA PRO A 24 -8.45 -0.24 7.78
C PRO A 24 -8.14 0.01 6.30
N LEU A 25 -6.86 0.15 5.98
CA LEU A 25 -6.42 0.40 4.60
C LEU A 25 -6.91 -0.70 3.64
N ILE A 26 -6.83 -1.96 4.06
CA ILE A 26 -7.45 -3.09 3.37
C ILE A 26 -8.68 -3.52 4.19
N PRO A 27 -9.88 -3.59 3.60
CA PRO A 27 -11.08 -4.10 4.28
C PRO A 27 -10.90 -5.52 4.81
N HIS A 28 -11.53 -5.86 5.94
CA HIS A 28 -11.38 -7.17 6.56
C HIS A 28 -11.80 -8.35 5.66
N SER A 29 -12.80 -8.15 4.79
CA SER A 29 -13.19 -9.11 3.73
C SER A 29 -11.99 -9.51 2.88
N ILE A 30 -11.27 -8.50 2.38
CA ILE A 30 -10.09 -8.66 1.53
C ILE A 30 -8.88 -9.14 2.33
N GLN A 31 -8.72 -8.71 3.60
CA GLN A 31 -7.65 -9.22 4.46
C GLN A 31 -7.75 -10.73 4.65
N SER A 32 -8.97 -11.26 4.84
CA SER A 32 -9.20 -12.68 5.07
C SER A 32 -8.69 -13.53 3.90
N LEU A 33 -8.87 -13.05 2.66
CA LEU A 33 -8.33 -13.69 1.46
C LEU A 33 -6.80 -13.82 1.48
N VAL A 34 -6.07 -12.94 2.18
CA VAL A 34 -4.62 -13.05 2.33
C VAL A 34 -4.23 -13.91 3.53
N LEU A 35 -4.92 -13.71 4.65
CA LEU A 35 -4.56 -14.28 5.96
C LEU A 35 -4.99 -15.73 6.13
N ASP A 36 -6.13 -16.12 5.57
CA ASP A 36 -6.67 -17.46 5.71
C ASP A 36 -5.81 -18.48 4.95
N ASP A 37 -5.85 -19.74 5.39
CA ASP A 37 -5.17 -20.82 4.68
C ASP A 37 -5.88 -21.09 3.35
N ASN A 38 -5.24 -20.68 2.26
CA ASN A 38 -5.75 -20.82 0.91
C ASN A 38 -5.20 -22.07 0.20
N GLY A 39 -4.65 -23.05 0.93
CA GLY A 39 -4.16 -24.30 0.35
C GLY A 39 -3.12 -24.10 -0.76
N ASN A 40 -3.26 -24.84 -1.86
CA ASN A 40 -2.34 -24.84 -3.02
C ASN A 40 -2.57 -23.71 -4.03
N VAL A 41 -3.34 -22.66 -3.68
CA VAL A 41 -3.57 -21.54 -4.61
C VAL A 41 -2.30 -20.71 -4.75
N PRO A 42 -1.84 -20.41 -5.98
CA PRO A 42 -0.64 -19.61 -6.18
C PRO A 42 -0.79 -18.17 -5.62
N PRO A 43 0.25 -17.61 -4.97
CA PRO A 43 0.22 -16.25 -4.42
C PRO A 43 -0.19 -15.17 -5.42
N GLU A 44 0.17 -15.32 -6.69
CA GLU A 44 -0.13 -14.38 -7.78
C GLU A 44 -1.63 -14.31 -8.08
N ILE A 45 -2.33 -15.44 -7.97
CA ILE A 45 -3.78 -15.51 -8.17
C ILE A 45 -4.48 -14.79 -7.03
N ILE A 46 -4.08 -15.08 -5.79
CA ILE A 46 -4.61 -14.41 -4.59
C ILE A 46 -4.37 -12.89 -4.70
N ALA A 47 -3.19 -12.48 -5.13
CA ALA A 47 -2.86 -11.06 -5.31
C ALA A 47 -3.75 -10.38 -6.36
N THR A 48 -4.02 -11.06 -7.48
CA THR A 48 -4.90 -10.55 -8.53
C THR A 48 -6.33 -10.38 -8.01
N ASP A 49 -6.84 -11.35 -7.26
CA ASP A 49 -8.17 -11.31 -6.65
C ASP A 49 -8.28 -10.18 -5.61
N VAL A 50 -7.25 -10.00 -4.77
CA VAL A 50 -7.17 -8.87 -3.84
C VAL A 50 -7.30 -7.54 -4.58
N LEU A 51 -6.53 -7.34 -5.66
CA LEU A 51 -6.58 -6.11 -6.46
C LEU A 51 -7.94 -5.91 -7.15
N GLY A 52 -8.56 -7.00 -7.60
CA GLY A 52 -9.91 -7.00 -8.16
C GLY A 52 -10.96 -6.56 -7.14
N LEU A 53 -10.91 -7.11 -5.92
CA LEU A 53 -11.82 -6.74 -4.84
C LEU A 53 -11.59 -5.31 -4.35
N LEU A 54 -10.34 -4.84 -4.28
CA LEU A 54 -10.05 -3.44 -3.93
C LEU A 54 -10.73 -2.46 -4.88
N LYS A 55 -10.75 -2.75 -6.19
CA LYS A 55 -11.46 -1.92 -7.18
C LYS A 55 -12.98 -1.94 -7.00
N GLN A 56 -13.53 -3.05 -6.52
CA GLN A 56 -14.98 -3.25 -6.41
C GLN A 56 -15.54 -2.70 -5.10
N GLU A 57 -14.81 -2.87 -4.00
CA GLU A 57 -15.30 -2.60 -2.65
C GLU A 57 -14.91 -1.20 -2.13
N LEU A 58 -13.81 -0.61 -2.62
CA LEU A 58 -13.33 0.68 -2.12
C LEU A 58 -14.00 1.86 -2.82
N SER A 59 -14.32 2.88 -2.02
CA SER A 59 -14.64 4.21 -2.55
C SER A 59 -13.44 4.82 -3.30
N GLU A 60 -13.69 5.75 -4.23
CA GLU A 60 -12.66 6.36 -5.08
C GLU A 60 -11.46 6.91 -4.28
N ASN A 61 -11.71 7.67 -3.21
CA ASN A 61 -10.64 8.24 -2.39
C ASN A 61 -9.83 7.18 -1.63
N HIS A 62 -10.49 6.13 -1.14
CA HIS A 62 -9.82 5.04 -0.43
C HIS A 62 -9.01 4.19 -1.40
N LEU A 63 -9.57 3.90 -2.58
CA LEU A 63 -8.85 3.23 -3.67
C LEU A 63 -7.63 4.05 -4.09
N ALA A 64 -7.78 5.36 -4.30
CA ALA A 64 -6.68 6.25 -4.68
C ALA A 64 -5.54 6.24 -3.64
N LEU A 65 -5.87 6.36 -2.35
CA LEU A 65 -4.88 6.26 -1.27
C LEU A 65 -4.15 4.90 -1.31
N THR A 66 -4.91 3.80 -1.44
CA THR A 66 -4.35 2.45 -1.46
C THR A 66 -3.44 2.25 -2.67
N SER A 67 -3.87 2.68 -3.86
CA SER A 67 -3.08 2.65 -5.09
C SER A 67 -1.79 3.44 -4.96
N LEU A 68 -1.84 4.65 -4.35
CA LEU A 68 -0.66 5.47 -4.13
C LEU A 68 0.35 4.81 -3.20
N LEU A 69 -0.12 4.17 -2.13
CA LEU A 69 0.75 3.46 -1.20
C LEU A 69 1.38 2.24 -1.85
N LEU A 70 0.62 1.43 -2.58
CA LEU A 70 1.16 0.28 -3.29
C LEU A 70 2.19 0.70 -4.36
N ASN A 71 1.90 1.76 -5.12
CA ASN A 71 2.85 2.33 -6.07
C ASN A 71 4.09 2.90 -5.38
N LEU A 72 3.95 3.55 -4.22
CA LEU A 72 5.09 4.02 -3.43
C LEU A 72 5.97 2.84 -3.00
N LEU A 73 5.37 1.76 -2.49
CA LEU A 73 6.10 0.56 -2.09
C LEU A 73 6.82 -0.09 -3.27
N ASP A 74 6.15 -0.26 -4.42
CA ASP A 74 6.76 -0.81 -5.63
C ASP A 74 7.95 0.04 -6.10
N ASN A 75 7.79 1.36 -6.13
CA ASN A 75 8.89 2.26 -6.47
C ASN A 75 10.05 2.14 -5.50
N VAL A 76 9.79 2.14 -4.19
CA VAL A 76 10.84 1.97 -3.18
C VAL A 76 11.54 0.63 -3.34
N ILE A 77 10.81 -0.46 -3.62
CA ILE A 77 11.40 -1.78 -3.83
C ILE A 77 12.33 -1.79 -5.05
N LYS A 78 11.92 -1.18 -6.15
CA LYS A 78 12.71 -1.09 -7.39
C LYS A 78 13.98 -0.25 -7.22
N VAL A 79 13.97 0.77 -6.37
CA VAL A 79 15.14 1.66 -6.16
C VAL A 79 15.99 1.29 -4.95
N SER A 80 15.50 0.46 -4.03
CA SER A 80 16.28 0.04 -2.86
C SER A 80 17.24 -1.08 -3.25
N PRO A 81 18.52 -0.99 -2.86
CA PRO A 81 19.43 -2.11 -3.02
C PRO A 81 18.90 -3.28 -2.18
N ALA A 82 18.52 -4.38 -2.85
CA ALA A 82 18.22 -5.62 -2.16
C ALA A 82 19.53 -6.18 -1.60
N ASP A 83 19.57 -6.39 -0.28
CA ASP A 83 20.64 -7.18 0.32
C ASP A 83 20.46 -8.63 -0.17
N GLU A 84 21.45 -9.17 -0.89
CA GLU A 84 21.37 -10.50 -1.52
C GLU A 84 20.98 -11.61 -0.52
N LEU A 85 21.29 -11.42 0.77
CA LEU A 85 21.00 -12.38 1.82
C LEU A 85 19.67 -12.13 2.53
N ARG A 86 19.14 -10.91 2.51
CA ARG A 86 17.96 -10.51 3.31
C ARG A 86 16.75 -10.13 2.47
N GLY A 87 16.92 -9.96 1.16
CA GLY A 87 15.90 -9.41 0.27
C GLY A 87 15.49 -8.01 0.71
N ASN A 88 14.34 -7.55 0.20
CA ASN A 88 13.76 -6.28 0.64
C ASN A 88 12.89 -6.51 1.88
N THR A 89 13.23 -5.88 3.01
CA THR A 89 12.49 -6.02 4.26
C THR A 89 11.25 -5.13 4.34
N LEU A 90 11.09 -4.18 3.42
CA LEU A 90 10.01 -3.20 3.44
C LEU A 90 8.61 -3.86 3.38
N PRO A 91 8.30 -4.80 2.46
CA PRO A 91 7.00 -5.46 2.43
C PRO A 91 6.67 -6.11 3.77
N THR A 92 7.63 -6.83 4.37
CA THR A 92 7.44 -7.50 5.66
C THR A 92 7.17 -6.50 6.79
N SER A 93 7.87 -5.38 6.84
CA SER A 93 7.62 -4.33 7.84
C SER A 93 6.27 -3.63 7.69
N MET A 94 5.72 -3.60 6.48
CA MET A 94 4.46 -2.92 6.18
C MET A 94 3.24 -3.85 6.31
N LEU A 95 3.43 -5.17 6.37
CA LEU A 95 2.36 -6.17 6.51
C LEU A 95 1.33 -5.85 7.61
N PRO A 96 1.73 -5.47 8.84
CA PRO A 96 0.75 -5.17 9.89
C PRO A 96 -0.15 -3.98 9.55
N LEU A 97 0.34 -3.01 8.77
CA LEU A 97 -0.42 -1.84 8.36
C LEU A 97 -1.49 -2.18 7.31
N PHE A 98 -1.19 -3.13 6.43
CA PHE A 98 -2.11 -3.55 5.36
C PHE A 98 -3.09 -4.62 5.84
N PHE A 99 -2.60 -5.66 6.53
CA PHE A 99 -3.40 -6.86 6.82
C PHE A 99 -3.60 -7.13 8.31
N ASN A 100 -3.21 -6.21 9.21
CA ASN A 100 -3.37 -6.38 10.65
C ASN A 100 -2.89 -7.78 11.14
N VAL A 101 -1.70 -8.19 10.67
CA VAL A 101 -1.16 -9.53 10.92
C VAL A 101 -0.94 -9.73 12.43
N GLN A 102 -1.52 -10.80 12.98
CA GLN A 102 -1.43 -11.16 14.40
C GLN A 102 -0.55 -12.41 14.60
N ASN A 103 -0.16 -12.70 15.85
CA ASN A 103 0.68 -13.84 16.20
C ASN A 103 0.14 -15.20 15.70
N ARG A 104 -1.18 -15.35 15.57
CA ARG A 104 -1.78 -16.58 15.04
C ARG A 104 -1.42 -16.88 13.58
N HIS A 105 -1.01 -15.88 12.80
CA HIS A 105 -0.63 -16.05 11.39
C HIS A 105 0.88 -16.33 11.22
N ILE A 106 1.62 -16.52 12.31
CA ILE A 106 3.08 -16.66 12.25
C ILE A 106 3.52 -17.95 11.53
N SER A 107 2.71 -19.00 11.49
CA SER A 107 3.01 -20.20 10.71
C SER A 107 2.97 -19.92 9.19
N GLU A 108 2.06 -19.04 8.78
CA GLU A 108 1.79 -18.69 7.38
C GLU A 108 2.55 -17.45 6.89
N TRP A 109 3.44 -16.89 7.73
CA TRP A 109 4.07 -15.59 7.50
C TRP A 109 4.74 -15.48 6.13
N ARG A 110 5.37 -16.56 5.66
CA ARG A 110 6.09 -16.59 4.38
C ARG A 110 5.11 -16.48 3.22
N ARG A 111 4.00 -17.23 3.26
CA ARG A 111 2.94 -17.18 2.24
C ARG A 111 2.31 -15.79 2.20
N ILE A 112 1.94 -15.24 3.36
CA ILE A 112 1.36 -13.91 3.49
C ILE A 112 2.29 -12.84 2.91
N ALA A 113 3.59 -12.91 3.24
CA ALA A 113 4.58 -11.98 2.70
C ALA A 113 4.71 -12.11 1.17
N THR A 114 4.73 -13.33 0.62
CA THR A 114 4.79 -13.56 -0.82
C THR A 114 3.56 -13.00 -1.52
N ILE A 115 2.35 -13.24 -1.01
CA ILE A 115 1.12 -12.67 -1.58
C ILE A 115 1.21 -11.14 -1.57
N PHE A 116 1.67 -10.53 -0.47
CA PHE A 116 1.77 -9.07 -0.41
C PHE A 116 2.77 -8.50 -1.41
N VAL A 117 3.92 -9.15 -1.61
CA VAL A 117 4.87 -8.77 -2.65
C VAL A 117 4.24 -8.82 -4.04
N GLU A 118 3.46 -9.85 -4.33
CA GLU A 118 2.72 -9.96 -5.60
C GLU A 118 1.65 -8.87 -5.74
N VAL A 119 0.91 -8.55 -4.67
CA VAL A 119 -0.05 -7.42 -4.66
C VAL A 119 0.67 -6.12 -5.00
N ILE A 120 1.82 -5.82 -4.37
CA ILE A 120 2.60 -4.62 -4.66
C ILE A 120 3.06 -4.60 -6.13
N ARG A 121 3.59 -5.73 -6.62
CA ARG A 121 4.12 -5.86 -7.98
C ARG A 121 3.06 -5.63 -9.06
N HIS A 122 1.83 -6.10 -8.83
CA HIS A 122 0.74 -6.02 -9.80
C HIS A 122 -0.09 -4.74 -9.66
N ALA A 123 -0.02 -4.07 -8.51
CA ALA A 123 -0.82 -2.88 -8.23
C ALA A 123 -0.66 -1.78 -9.29
N SER A 124 0.55 -1.54 -9.81
CA SER A 124 0.78 -0.49 -10.80
C SER A 124 0.13 -0.76 -12.16
N GLN A 125 -0.19 -2.02 -12.46
CA GLN A 125 -0.84 -2.44 -13.70
C GLN A 125 -2.35 -2.59 -13.49
N ALA A 126 -2.75 -3.03 -12.30
CA ALA A 126 -4.14 -3.22 -11.97
C ALA A 126 -4.80 -1.88 -11.63
N LEU A 127 -4.23 -1.07 -10.74
CA LEU A 127 -4.89 0.11 -10.19
C LEU A 127 -4.42 1.36 -10.95
N ASP A 128 -5.30 1.95 -11.75
CA ASP A 128 -5.04 3.27 -12.33
C ASP A 128 -4.98 4.30 -11.20
N PRO A 129 -3.88 5.07 -11.04
CA PRO A 129 -3.86 6.22 -10.15
C PRO A 129 -4.68 7.34 -10.80
N CYS A 130 -6.00 7.19 -10.82
CA CYS A 130 -6.88 8.20 -11.37
C CYS A 130 -7.03 9.32 -10.34
N PHE A 131 -6.25 10.39 -10.50
CA PHE A 131 -6.58 11.66 -9.90
C PHE A 131 -7.52 12.37 -10.88
N ALA A 132 -8.79 12.52 -10.51
CA ALA A 132 -9.54 13.65 -11.03
C ALA A 132 -8.81 14.89 -10.51
N CYS A 133 -7.94 15.46 -11.34
CA CYS A 133 -7.37 16.78 -11.07
C CYS A 133 -8.54 17.75 -11.03
N ASP A 134 -9.02 18.10 -9.83
CA ASP A 134 -9.87 19.26 -9.64
C ASP A 134 -9.08 20.49 -10.09
N GLN A 135 -9.19 20.84 -11.36
CA GLN A 135 -8.57 22.04 -11.96
C GLN A 135 -9.14 23.34 -11.37
N ASN A 136 -10.11 23.26 -10.46
CA ASN A 136 -10.80 24.42 -9.88
C ASN A 136 -10.17 24.97 -8.59
N ASN A 137 -9.06 24.41 -8.10
CA ASN A 137 -8.43 24.86 -6.85
C ASN A 137 -7.16 25.70 -7.00
N VAL A 138 -6.87 26.21 -8.21
CA VAL A 138 -5.93 27.32 -8.37
C VAL A 138 -6.64 28.59 -7.92
N ARG A 139 -6.67 28.82 -6.60
CA ARG A 139 -6.94 30.16 -6.06
C ARG A 139 -5.83 31.07 -6.59
N THR A 140 -6.18 31.89 -7.58
CA THR A 140 -5.42 33.06 -7.99
C THR A 140 -5.14 33.90 -6.76
N PHE A 141 -3.91 33.82 -6.25
CA PHE A 141 -3.37 34.86 -5.40
C PHE A 141 -3.01 36.03 -6.30
N ASP A 142 -4.00 36.85 -6.63
CA ASP A 142 -3.75 38.18 -7.19
C ASP A 142 -3.05 39.01 -6.10
N THR A 143 -1.74 39.13 -6.27
CA THR A 143 -0.90 40.14 -5.63
C THR A 143 -1.44 41.53 -5.96
N GLN A 144 -2.22 42.12 -5.06
CA GLN A 144 -2.38 43.57 -5.00
C GLN A 144 -1.21 44.17 -4.20
N PHE A 145 -0.15 44.57 -4.89
CA PHE A 145 0.76 45.58 -4.36
C PHE A 145 0.18 46.96 -4.74
N LYS A 146 -0.13 47.74 -3.71
CA LYS A 146 -0.34 49.19 -3.79
C LYS A 146 0.99 49.90 -3.90
#